data_AF-A0A1Q9H7C6-F1
#
_entry.id   AF-A0A1Q9H7C6-F1
#
_cell.length_a   1.000
_cell.length_b   1.000
_cell.length_c   1.000
_cell.angle_alpha   90.00
_cell.angle_beta   90.00
_cell.angle_gamma   90.00
#
_symmetry.space_group_name_H-M   'P 1'
#
loop_
_entity.id
_entity.type
_entity.pdbx_description
1 polymer ?
#
loop_
_entity_poly.entity_id
_entity_poly.type
_entity_poly.pdbx_seq_one_letter_code
_entity_poly.pdbx_strand_id
1 'polypeptide(L)' 'MTLNDFAKRHNVKINEVTRMSGFGRSTLFNWWGDPKTRTRAIITILGCAEAKKYTKILYDEETQELIKSLERGDDEA' A
#
# COMPACT_ATOMS: atom_id res chain seq x y z
N MET A 1 0.64 0.56 20.77
CA MET A 1 0.54 -0.27 19.54
C MET A 1 1.36 0.41 18.45
N THR A 2 2.29 -0.30 17.81
CA THR A 2 3.08 0.25 16.70
C THR A 2 2.33 0.15 15.37
N LEU A 3 2.81 0.88 14.35
CA LEU A 3 2.29 0.76 12.97
C LEU A 3 2.38 -0.69 12.46
N ASN A 4 3.49 -1.37 12.76
CA ASN A 4 3.71 -2.77 12.37
C ASN A 4 2.70 -3.70 13.05
N ASP A 5 2.43 -3.50 14.35
CA ASP A 5 1.45 -4.29 15.08
C ASP A 5 0.04 -4.11 14.49
N PHE A 6 -0.30 -2.87 14.15
CA PHE A 6 -1.58 -2.54 13.53
C PHE A 6 -1.72 -3.23 12.16
N ALA A 7 -0.73 -3.09 11.28
CA ALA A 7 -0.73 -3.76 9.97
C ALA A 7 -0.84 -5.30 10.10
N LYS A 8 -0.06 -5.89 11.02
CA LYS A 8 -0.06 -7.33 11.27
C LYS A 8 -1.43 -7.84 11.74
N ARG A 9 -2.15 -7.09 12.59
CA ARG A 9 -3.52 -7.43 13.02
C ARG A 9 -4.51 -7.49 11.86
N HIS A 10 -4.23 -6.77 10.78
CA HIS A 10 -5.04 -6.75 9.55
C HIS A 10 -4.47 -7.62 8.42
N ASN A 11 -3.56 -8.57 8.74
CA ASN A 11 -2.99 -9.52 7.79
C ASN A 11 -2.26 -8.88 6.58
N VAL A 12 -1.67 -7.69 6.79
CA VAL A 12 -0.85 -7.01 5.78
C VAL A 12 0.51 -6.62 6.36
N LYS A 13 1.57 -6.82 5.57
CA LYS A 13 2.94 -6.39 5.93
C LYS A 13 3.16 -4.96 5.45
N ILE A 14 3.94 -4.17 6.19
CA ILE A 14 4.24 -2.79 5.77
C ILE A 14 4.88 -2.72 4.39
N ASN A 15 5.75 -3.66 4.02
CA ASN A 15 6.33 -3.69 2.67
C ASN A 15 5.27 -3.92 1.57
N GLU A 16 4.17 -4.62 1.86
CA GLU A 16 3.04 -4.74 0.93
C GLU A 16 2.29 -3.42 0.85
N VAL A 17 2.04 -2.76 1.98
CA VAL A 17 1.41 -1.43 2.03
C VAL A 17 2.22 -0.41 1.22
N THR A 18 3.55 -0.40 1.35
CA THR A 18 4.40 0.53 0.57
C THR A 18 4.30 0.25 -0.93
N ARG A 19 4.29 -1.03 -1.34
CA ARG A 19 4.16 -1.40 -2.75
C ARG A 19 2.78 -1.06 -3.32
N MET A 20 1.71 -1.32 -2.56
CA MET A 20 0.33 -1.13 -3.02
C MET A 20 -0.12 0.33 -3.00
N SER A 21 0.33 1.10 -2.01
CA SER A 21 -0.09 2.50 -1.85
C SER A 21 0.82 3.52 -2.54
N GLY A 22 2.03 3.11 -2.95
CA GLY A 22 3.06 4.02 -3.47
C GLY A 22 3.72 4.91 -2.40
N PHE A 23 3.27 4.87 -1.14
CA PHE A 23 3.88 5.67 -0.08
C PHE A 23 5.13 5.00 0.48
N GLY A 24 6.19 5.80 0.61
CA GLY A 24 7.42 5.38 1.26
C GLY A 24 7.22 5.00 2.73
N ARG A 25 8.09 4.11 3.23
CA ARG A 25 8.05 3.66 4.63
C ARG A 25 8.15 4.82 5.62
N SER A 26 9.08 5.75 5.41
CA SER A 26 9.23 6.94 6.27
C SER A 26 7.93 7.75 6.38
N THR A 27 7.23 7.97 5.27
CA THR A 27 5.93 8.67 5.23
C THR A 27 4.89 7.99 6.11
N LEU A 28 4.75 6.66 5.99
CA LEU A 28 3.77 5.91 6.79
C LEU A 28 4.08 5.97 8.29
N PHE A 29 5.36 5.85 8.67
CA PHE A 29 5.79 5.95 10.07
C PHE A 29 5.65 7.37 10.63
N ASN A 30 5.95 8.40 9.82
CA ASN A 30 5.72 9.80 10.19
C ASN A 30 4.23 10.05 10.42
N TRP A 31 3.37 9.58 9.52
CA TRP A 31 1.93 9.72 9.68
C TRP A 31 1.40 9.03 10.92
N TRP A 32 1.92 7.84 11.25
CA TRP A 32 1.56 7.14 12.48
C TRP A 32 1.99 7.88 13.74
N GLY A 33 3.18 8.50 13.72
CA GLY A 33 3.73 9.25 14.84
C GLY A 33 2.88 10.46 15.21
N ASP A 34 2.37 11.20 14.22
CA ASP A 34 1.58 12.42 14.43
C ASP A 34 0.06 12.14 14.50
N PRO A 35 -0.61 12.47 15.63
CA PRO A 35 -2.06 12.32 15.78
C PRO A 35 -2.90 12.95 14.65
N LYS A 36 -2.45 14.07 14.06
CA LYS A 36 -3.19 14.79 13.00
C LYS A 36 -3.20 14.01 11.68
N THR A 37 -2.21 13.16 11.47
CA THR A 37 -2.05 12.38 10.24
C THR A 37 -2.23 10.88 10.45
N ARG A 38 -2.38 10.41 11.70
CA ARG A 38 -2.51 8.98 12.02
C ARG A 38 -3.66 8.30 11.30
N THR A 39 -4.78 8.99 11.13
CA THR A 39 -5.93 8.49 10.36
C THR A 39 -5.57 8.15 8.92
N ARG A 40 -4.62 8.88 8.29
CA ARG A 40 -4.14 8.56 6.94
C ARG A 40 -3.46 7.21 6.91
N ALA A 41 -2.51 6.97 7.82
CA ALA A 41 -1.83 5.67 7.94
C ALA A 41 -2.82 4.53 8.21
N ILE A 42 -3.84 4.76 9.05
CA ILE A 42 -4.90 3.78 9.32
C ILE A 42 -5.68 3.44 8.04
N ILE A 43 -6.21 4.45 7.34
CA ILE A 43 -6.99 4.26 6.11
C ILE A 43 -6.15 3.56 5.04
N THR A 44 -4.90 3.97 4.85
CA THR A 44 -4.00 3.35 3.87
C THR A 44 -3.79 1.86 4.17
N ILE A 45 -3.53 1.49 5.44
CA ILE A 45 -3.33 0.08 5.82
C ILE A 45 -4.62 -0.72 5.61
N LEU A 46 -5.76 -0.21 6.06
CA LEU A 46 -7.04 -0.89 5.90
C LEU A 46 -7.41 -1.06 4.42
N GLY A 47 -7.20 -0.02 3.60
CA GLY A 47 -7.43 -0.08 2.16
C GLY A 47 -6.54 -1.13 1.47
N CYS A 48 -5.25 -1.22 1.84
CA CYS A 48 -4.37 -2.25 1.31
C CYS A 48 -4.77 -3.66 1.77
N ALA A 49 -5.14 -3.82 3.04
CA ALA A 49 -5.62 -5.10 3.58
C ALA A 49 -6.91 -5.57 2.88
N GLU A 50 -7.81 -4.63 2.58
CA GLU A 50 -9.05 -4.90 1.86
C GLU A 50 -8.77 -5.25 0.39
N ALA A 51 -7.97 -4.44 -0.30
CA ALA A 51 -7.58 -4.70 -1.70
C ALA A 51 -6.91 -6.06 -1.89
N LYS A 52 -6.14 -6.55 -0.90
CA LYS A 52 -5.55 -7.90 -0.93
C LYS A 52 -6.58 -9.03 -1.00
N LYS A 53 -7.83 -8.82 -0.58
CA LYS A 53 -8.90 -9.84 -0.72
C LYS A 53 -9.36 -9.96 -2.17
N TYR A 54 -9.25 -8.88 -2.93
CA TYR A 54 -9.65 -8.80 -4.33
C TYR A 54 -8.51 -9.16 -5.27
N THR A 55 -7.67 -10.15 -4.90
CA THR A 55 -6.56 -10.66 -5.74
C THR A 55 -6.96 -10.89 -7.19
N LYS A 56 -8.23 -11.20 -7.46
CA LYS A 56 -8.78 -11.33 -8.81
C LYS A 56 -8.57 -10.10 -9.71
N ILE A 57 -8.61 -8.87 -9.17
CA ILE A 57 -8.31 -7.62 -9.92
C ILE A 57 -6.82 -7.53 -10.21
N LEU A 58 -5.97 -7.87 -9.25
CA LEU A 58 -4.52 -7.89 -9.47
C LEU A 58 -4.08 -9.00 -10.44
N TYR A 59 -4.94 -9.95 -10.79
CA TYR A 59 -4.65 -11.01 -11.76
C TYR A 59 -5.49 -10.91 -13.02
N ASP A 60 -6.37 -9.91 -13.14
CA ASP A 60 -7.07 -9.68 -14.40
C ASP A 60 -6.10 -9.08 -15.43
N GLU A 61 -6.28 -9.47 -16.68
CA GLU A 61 -5.35 -9.19 -17.76
C GLU A 61 -5.24 -7.68 -18.03
N GLU A 62 -6.36 -6.96 -18.00
CA GLU A 62 -6.42 -5.51 -18.23
C GLU A 62 -5.64 -4.75 -17.14
N THR A 63 -5.88 -5.09 -15.87
CA THR A 63 -5.14 -4.48 -14.75
C THR A 63 -3.65 -4.81 -14.79
N GLN A 64 -3.28 -6.05 -15.16
CA GLN A 64 -1.88 -6.46 -15.29
C GLN A 64 -1.16 -5.74 -16.45
N GLU A 65 -1.82 -5.54 -17.58
CA GLU A 65 -1.29 -4.76 -18.69
C GLU A 65 -1.08 -3.30 -18.30
N LEU A 66 -2.04 -2.70 -17.61
CA LEU A 66 -1.91 -1.33 -17.09
C LEU A 66 -0.70 -1.21 -16.17
N ILE A 67 -0.56 -2.10 -15.17
CA ILE A 67 0.60 -2.09 -14.27
C ILE A 67 1.92 -2.22 -15.04
N LYS A 68 2.01 -3.18 -15.98
CA LYS A 68 3.22 -3.38 -16.79
C LYS A 68 3.55 -2.18 -17.68
N SER A 69 2.55 -1.45 -18.17
CA SER A 69 2.78 -0.26 -18.99
C SER A 69 3.41 0.89 -18.19
N LEU A 70 3.03 1.02 -16.91
CA LEU A 70 3.59 2.02 -16.01
C LEU A 70 5.07 1.71 -15.68
N GLU A 71 5.43 0.45 -15.54
CA GLU A 71 6.81 0.03 -15.26
C GLU A 71 7.76 0.21 -16.48
N ARG A 72 7.23 0.33 -17.70
CA ARG A 72 8.02 0.52 -18.93
C ARG A 72 8.29 2.00 -19.24
N GLY A 73 7.56 2.92 -18.64
CA GLY A 73 7.68 4.37 -18.92
C GLY A 73 8.90 5.04 -18.29
N ASP A 74 9.64 4.35 -17.42
CA ASP A 74 10.77 4.91 -16.67
C ASP A 74 12.15 4.73 -17.35
N ASP A 75 12.23 4.04 -18.50
CA ASP A 75 13.48 3.80 -19.24
C ASP A 75 13.72 4.75 -20.45
N GLU A 76 12.80 5.69 -20.74
CA GLU A 76 12.90 6.63 -21.88
C GLU A 76 12.94 8.12 -21.49
N ALA A 77 13.32 8.48 -20.25
CA ALA A 77 13.44 9.88 -19.80
C ALA A 77 14.89 10.29 -19.46
#